data_AF-A0A924BQU3-F1
#
_entry.id   AF-A0A924BQU3-F1
#
_cell.length_a   1.000
_cell.length_b   1.000
_cell.length_c   1.000
_cell.angle_alpha   90.00
_cell.angle_beta   90.00
_cell.angle_gamma   90.00
#
_symmetry.space_group_name_H-M   'P 1'
#
loop_
_entity.id
_entity.type
_entity.pdbx_description
1 polymer ?
#
loop_
_entity_poly.entity_id
_entity_poly.type
_entity_poly.pdbx_seq_one_letter_code
_entity_poly.pdbx_strand_id
1 'polypeptide(L)'
;MRRLNVMHFGVIGLGSAALGAGALVAQAGAAGPTARYEMRAETTSGLGAGMMGGGGGRPSMGSAMSGAFGSMAFGGGGQQAHRSLTLELGSTLAAPDGKPHADHFMPAGAKLGVSVPLKTPEAARGTREVDRDPQNDFQRPKARMLIFWGCGDHVGPGQPVVIDFSKIAAGQVPPDLFSRSVPLDRTVSPATSRTYGHWPNDDGKSV
;
A
#
# COMPACT_ATOMS: atom_id res chain seq x y z
N MET A 1 57.59 -50.16 -5.47
CA MET A 1 58.62 -49.36 -6.15
C MET A 1 57.94 -48.38 -7.08
N ARG A 2 58.16 -47.07 -6.87
CA ARG A 2 57.63 -45.97 -7.69
C ARG A 2 58.20 -46.04 -9.11
N ARG A 3 57.37 -45.78 -10.13
CA ARG A 3 57.82 -45.14 -11.38
C ARG A 3 56.80 -44.08 -11.81
N LEU A 4 57.16 -42.83 -11.48
CA LEU A 4 56.72 -41.62 -12.18
C LEU A 4 57.14 -41.75 -13.65
N ASN A 5 56.28 -41.35 -14.58
CA ASN A 5 56.74 -40.91 -15.89
C ASN A 5 56.17 -39.52 -16.18
N VAL A 6 57.09 -38.58 -16.33
CA VAL A 6 56.90 -37.14 -16.50
C VAL A 6 57.17 -36.81 -17.97
N MET A 7 56.13 -36.27 -18.63
CA MET A 7 56.14 -35.01 -19.40
C MET A 7 56.79 -34.93 -20.80
N HIS A 8 55.98 -34.36 -21.71
CA HIS A 8 56.28 -33.36 -22.76
C HIS A 8 55.91 -33.76 -24.20
N PHE A 9 54.83 -33.18 -24.70
CA PHE A 9 54.67 -32.72 -26.09
C PHE A 9 54.12 -31.29 -25.93
N GLY A 10 54.77 -30.22 -26.37
CA GLY A 10 55.28 -29.98 -27.72
C GLY A 10 54.32 -28.99 -28.39
N VAL A 11 54.65 -27.69 -28.33
CA VAL A 11 53.86 -26.58 -28.85
C VAL A 11 53.82 -26.59 -30.38
N ILE A 12 52.63 -26.47 -30.99
CA ILE A 12 52.45 -25.90 -32.33
C ILE A 12 51.25 -24.96 -32.30
N GLY A 13 51.52 -23.68 -32.54
CA GLY A 13 50.48 -22.67 -32.72
C GLY A 13 49.92 -22.70 -34.14
N LEU A 14 48.61 -22.43 -34.25
CA LEU A 14 48.01 -21.86 -35.46
C LEU A 14 46.92 -20.88 -35.02
N GLY A 15 47.10 -19.63 -35.41
CA GLY A 15 46.13 -18.57 -35.15
C GLY A 15 44.83 -18.80 -35.90
N SER A 16 43.73 -18.50 -35.23
CA SER A 16 42.45 -18.23 -35.87
C SER A 16 41.77 -17.15 -35.03
N ALA A 17 41.67 -15.96 -35.60
CA ALA A 17 40.91 -14.85 -35.05
C ALA A 17 39.42 -15.22 -35.09
N ALA A 18 38.90 -15.73 -33.97
CA ALA A 18 37.47 -15.88 -33.79
C ALA A 18 36.90 -14.54 -33.32
N LEU A 19 36.16 -13.88 -34.22
CA LEU A 19 35.27 -12.77 -33.89
C LEU A 19 34.34 -13.24 -32.77
N GLY A 20 34.57 -12.76 -31.55
CA GLY A 20 33.72 -13.03 -30.40
C GLY A 20 32.36 -12.38 -30.60
N ALA A 21 31.42 -13.13 -31.18
CA ALA A 21 30.00 -12.83 -31.04
C ALA A 21 29.66 -13.01 -29.55
N GLY A 22 29.71 -11.91 -28.80
CA GLY A 22 29.18 -11.85 -27.44
C GLY A 22 27.69 -12.16 -27.52
N ALA A 23 27.32 -13.41 -27.25
CA ALA A 23 25.94 -13.77 -26.96
C ALA A 23 25.56 -12.96 -25.71
N LEU A 24 24.71 -11.96 -25.90
CA LEU A 24 23.92 -11.40 -24.81
C LEU A 24 23.09 -12.55 -24.26
N VAL A 25 23.60 -13.20 -23.21
CA VAL A 25 22.80 -14.07 -22.38
C VAL A 25 21.79 -13.14 -21.72
N ALA A 26 20.60 -13.06 -22.33
CA ALA A 26 19.43 -12.52 -21.67
C ALA A 26 19.31 -13.32 -20.36
N GLN A 27 19.51 -12.64 -19.23
CA GLN A 27 19.27 -13.22 -17.93
C GLN A 27 17.79 -13.62 -17.94
N ALA A 28 17.51 -14.92 -18.06
CA ALA A 28 16.17 -15.44 -17.87
C ALA A 28 15.75 -14.98 -16.48
N GLY A 29 14.84 -13.99 -16.43
CA GLY A 29 14.35 -13.44 -15.19
C GLY A 29 13.84 -14.60 -14.35
N ALA A 30 14.38 -14.74 -13.14
CA ALA A 30 13.88 -15.72 -12.18
C ALA A 30 12.35 -15.59 -12.14
N ALA A 31 11.65 -16.73 -12.23
CA ALA A 31 10.21 -16.75 -12.07
C ALA A 31 9.83 -15.92 -10.83
N GLY A 32 8.89 -14.98 -10.98
CA GLY A 32 8.50 -14.07 -9.90
C GLY A 32 8.07 -14.83 -8.64
N PRO A 33 8.01 -14.14 -7.49
CA PRO A 33 7.70 -14.78 -6.21
C PRO A 33 6.35 -15.51 -6.29
N THR A 34 6.33 -16.75 -5.80
CA THR A 34 5.11 -17.58 -5.76
C THR A 34 4.05 -16.99 -4.85
N ALA A 35 4.46 -16.40 -3.73
CA ALA A 35 3.59 -15.70 -2.80
C ALA A 35 4.14 -14.31 -2.49
N ARG A 36 3.24 -13.33 -2.36
CA ARG A 36 3.52 -11.94 -1.96
C ARG A 36 2.68 -11.63 -0.73
N TYR A 37 3.32 -11.10 0.30
CA TYR A 37 2.70 -10.74 1.56
C TYR A 37 2.90 -9.25 1.83
N GLU A 38 1.82 -8.55 2.13
CA GLU A 38 1.82 -7.14 2.49
C GLU A 38 1.24 -6.95 3.90
N MET A 39 1.93 -6.11 4.67
CA MET A 39 1.52 -5.68 6.00
C MET A 39 1.52 -4.16 6.01
N ARG A 40 0.36 -3.55 6.27
CA ARG A 40 0.20 -2.11 6.40
C ARG A 40 -0.22 -1.79 7.81
N ALA A 41 0.66 -1.13 8.56
CA ALA A 41 0.40 -0.67 9.92
C ALA A 41 0.31 0.86 9.91
N GLU A 42 -0.83 1.39 10.31
CA GLU A 42 -1.11 2.83 10.30
C GLU A 42 -1.40 3.32 11.72
N THR A 43 -1.09 4.59 11.96
CA THR A 43 -1.43 5.27 13.21
C THR A 43 -1.94 6.66 12.89
N THR A 44 -3.17 6.96 13.30
CA THR A 44 -3.81 8.25 13.10
C THR A 44 -4.05 8.91 14.47
N SER A 45 -3.73 10.19 14.60
CA SER A 45 -3.86 10.95 15.85
C SER A 45 -4.31 12.38 15.58
N GLY A 46 -5.21 12.93 16.41
CA GLY A 46 -5.66 14.33 16.30
C GLY A 46 -7.05 14.58 16.91
N LEU A 47 -7.49 15.87 16.95
CA LEU A 47 -8.78 16.31 17.52
C LEU A 47 -10.01 15.61 16.92
N GLY A 48 -9.92 15.06 15.70
CA GLY A 48 -10.99 14.31 15.04
C GLY A 48 -11.05 12.81 15.41
N ALA A 49 -9.97 12.23 15.93
CA ALA A 49 -9.94 10.80 16.29
C ALA A 49 -10.88 10.48 17.47
N GLY A 50 -11.05 11.43 18.40
CA GLY A 50 -11.96 11.29 19.55
C GLY A 50 -13.45 11.49 19.21
N MET A 51 -13.77 12.06 18.04
CA MET A 51 -15.17 12.33 17.65
C MET A 51 -15.81 11.17 16.90
N MET A 52 -15.01 10.23 16.37
CA MET A 52 -15.47 9.02 15.69
C MET A 52 -15.59 7.81 16.62
N GLY A 53 -14.91 7.83 17.78
CA GLY A 53 -14.99 6.80 18.83
C GLY A 53 -16.02 7.07 19.93
N GLY A 54 -16.66 8.25 19.92
CA GLY A 54 -17.78 8.58 20.81
C GLY A 54 -19.10 8.21 20.14
N GLY A 55 -19.84 7.29 20.75
CA GLY A 55 -21.03 6.63 20.20
C GLY A 55 -21.98 7.54 19.41
N GLY A 56 -22.54 6.97 18.33
CA GLY A 56 -23.39 7.60 17.33
C GLY A 56 -24.77 8.11 17.81
N GLY A 57 -24.78 8.96 18.83
CA GLY A 57 -25.92 9.78 19.21
C GLY A 57 -25.68 11.22 18.79
N ARG A 58 -26.68 11.85 18.18
CA ARG A 58 -26.68 13.30 17.92
C ARG A 58 -26.42 14.02 19.25
N PRO A 59 -25.31 14.76 19.43
CA PRO A 59 -25.07 15.46 20.67
C PRO A 59 -26.12 16.57 20.78
N SER A 60 -27.02 16.44 21.75
CA SER A 60 -27.77 17.59 22.23
C SER A 60 -26.78 18.64 22.74
N MET A 61 -27.08 19.92 22.56
CA MET A 61 -26.24 21.04 23.01
C MET A 61 -25.91 20.94 24.51
N GLY A 62 -26.82 20.39 25.32
CA GLY A 62 -26.59 20.12 26.75
C GLY A 62 -25.62 18.97 27.05
N SER A 63 -25.67 17.90 26.26
CA SER A 63 -24.69 16.79 26.33
C SER A 63 -23.32 17.20 25.80
N ALA A 64 -23.26 18.13 24.84
CA ALA A 64 -22.01 18.68 24.33
C ALA A 64 -21.33 19.58 25.39
N MET A 65 -22.07 20.47 26.06
CA MET A 65 -21.51 21.32 27.14
C MET A 65 -21.08 20.50 28.37
N SER A 66 -21.84 19.49 28.77
CA SER A 66 -21.47 18.61 29.89
C SER A 66 -20.29 17.69 29.54
N GLY A 67 -20.24 17.16 28.31
CA GLY A 67 -19.08 16.42 27.82
C GLY A 67 -17.82 17.29 27.70
N ALA A 68 -17.96 18.54 27.25
CA ALA A 68 -16.87 19.51 27.20
C ALA A 68 -16.38 19.93 28.58
N PHE A 69 -17.29 20.19 29.53
CA PHE A 69 -16.93 20.50 30.91
C PHE A 69 -16.29 19.29 31.61
N GLY A 70 -16.84 18.08 31.41
CA GLY A 70 -16.27 16.86 31.96
C GLY A 70 -14.88 16.52 31.41
N SER A 71 -14.67 16.67 30.11
CA SER A 71 -13.36 16.43 29.49
C SER A 71 -12.30 17.47 29.90
N MET A 72 -12.71 18.71 30.17
CA MET A 72 -11.83 19.77 30.64
C MET A 72 -11.56 19.68 32.16
N ALA A 73 -12.56 19.32 32.98
CA ALA A 73 -12.44 19.19 34.43
C ALA A 73 -11.66 17.95 34.87
N PHE A 74 -11.70 16.87 34.09
CA PHE A 74 -11.00 15.61 34.41
C PHE A 74 -9.70 15.41 33.62
N GLY A 75 -9.19 16.44 32.92
CA GLY A 75 -7.91 16.36 32.20
C GLY A 75 -7.81 15.20 31.20
N GLY A 76 -8.95 14.68 30.75
CA GLY A 76 -9.08 13.35 30.16
C GLY A 76 -9.10 13.31 28.63
N GLY A 77 -8.67 14.39 27.98
CA GLY A 77 -8.63 14.49 26.51
C GLY A 77 -7.31 14.01 25.92
N GLY A 78 -6.77 12.88 26.39
CA GLY A 78 -5.57 12.30 25.80
C GLY A 78 -5.82 11.98 24.33
N GLN A 79 -4.97 12.47 23.43
CA GLN A 79 -4.94 12.13 22.02
C GLN A 79 -4.79 10.62 21.87
N GLN A 80 -5.90 9.89 21.83
CA GLN A 80 -5.87 8.46 21.55
C GLN A 80 -5.46 8.31 20.08
N ALA A 81 -4.23 7.85 19.87
CA ALA A 81 -3.77 7.45 18.56
C ALA A 81 -4.54 6.18 18.16
N HIS A 82 -5.38 6.28 17.13
CA HIS A 82 -6.03 5.15 16.51
C HIS A 82 -4.98 4.39 15.69
N ARG A 83 -4.90 3.07 15.88
CA ARG A 83 -3.98 2.22 15.13
C ARG A 83 -4.82 1.38 14.19
N SER A 84 -4.29 0.97 13.06
CA SER A 84 -4.93 -0.01 12.20
C SER A 84 -3.87 -0.88 11.55
N LEU A 85 -4.24 -2.13 11.27
CA LEU A 85 -3.36 -3.12 10.66
C LEU A 85 -4.14 -3.85 9.57
N THR A 86 -3.61 -3.85 8.36
CA THR A 86 -4.15 -4.59 7.21
C THR A 86 -3.10 -5.57 6.72
N LEU A 87 -3.50 -6.82 6.53
CA LEU A 87 -2.66 -7.92 6.09
C LEU A 87 -3.23 -8.49 4.80
N GLU A 88 -2.38 -8.65 3.78
CA GLU A 88 -2.78 -9.22 2.49
C GLU A 88 -1.77 -10.27 2.04
N LEU A 89 -2.26 -11.42 1.58
CA LEU A 89 -1.45 -12.50 1.03
C LEU A 89 -2.00 -12.87 -0.34
N GLY A 90 -1.15 -12.81 -1.37
CA GLY A 90 -1.49 -13.22 -2.72
C GLY A 90 -0.52 -14.28 -3.22
N SER A 91 -1.02 -15.27 -3.95
CA SER A 91 -0.20 -16.32 -4.56
C SER A 91 -0.54 -16.54 -6.03
N THR A 92 0.47 -16.95 -6.81
CA THR A 92 0.31 -17.34 -8.22
C THR A 92 -0.20 -18.77 -8.38
N LEU A 93 -0.25 -19.54 -7.28
CA LEU A 93 -0.76 -20.90 -7.26
C LEU A 93 -2.25 -20.96 -6.90
N ALA A 94 -2.91 -22.00 -7.39
CA ALA A 94 -4.23 -22.38 -6.90
C ALA A 94 -4.11 -23.03 -5.52
N ALA A 95 -5.16 -22.92 -4.70
CA ALA A 95 -5.23 -23.65 -3.44
C ALA A 95 -5.41 -25.14 -3.76
N PRO A 96 -4.65 -26.05 -3.13
CA PRO A 96 -4.72 -27.49 -3.40
C PRO A 96 -6.15 -28.05 -3.36
N ASP A 97 -6.96 -27.55 -2.44
CA ASP A 97 -8.32 -28.05 -2.18
C ASP A 97 -9.41 -27.09 -2.68
N GLY A 98 -9.03 -26.08 -3.48
CA GLY A 98 -9.91 -24.98 -3.89
C GLY A 98 -10.30 -24.03 -2.75
N LYS A 99 -9.82 -24.29 -1.52
CA LYS A 99 -10.10 -23.51 -0.30
C LYS A 99 -8.81 -22.81 0.15
N PRO A 100 -8.53 -21.60 -0.34
CA PRO A 100 -7.40 -20.81 0.15
C PRO A 100 -7.54 -20.53 1.66
N HIS A 101 -6.47 -20.79 2.40
CA HIS A 101 -6.38 -20.55 3.85
C HIS A 101 -4.94 -20.17 4.20
N ALA A 102 -4.77 -19.20 5.09
CA ALA A 102 -3.48 -18.85 5.68
C ALA A 102 -3.69 -18.21 7.05
N ASP A 103 -2.69 -18.32 7.93
CA ASP A 103 -2.68 -17.66 9.24
C ASP A 103 -1.51 -16.67 9.32
N HIS A 104 -1.74 -15.53 9.97
CA HIS A 104 -0.67 -14.64 10.40
C HIS A 104 -0.50 -14.73 11.93
N PHE A 105 0.69 -15.15 12.37
CA PHE A 105 1.04 -15.23 13.78
C PHE A 105 1.37 -13.86 14.34
N MET A 106 0.66 -13.46 15.40
CA MET A 106 0.76 -12.13 15.98
C MET A 106 1.85 -12.07 17.05
N PRO A 107 2.57 -10.93 17.18
CA PRO A 107 3.43 -10.72 18.32
C PRO A 107 2.58 -10.64 19.60
N ALA A 108 3.12 -11.11 20.74
CA ALA A 108 2.39 -11.18 22.01
C ALA A 108 1.76 -9.83 22.44
N GLY A 109 2.38 -8.70 22.07
CA GLY A 109 1.89 -7.36 22.36
C GLY A 109 0.65 -6.92 21.58
N ALA A 110 0.27 -7.61 20.50
CA ALA A 110 -0.86 -7.22 19.64
C ALA A 110 -2.23 -7.48 20.28
N LYS A 111 -2.33 -8.36 21.29
CA LYS A 111 -3.58 -8.70 21.99
C LYS A 111 -4.72 -9.22 21.09
N LEU A 112 -4.41 -9.79 19.91
CA LEU A 112 -5.39 -10.36 18.97
C LEU A 112 -5.50 -11.89 19.04
N GLY A 113 -4.74 -12.52 19.93
CA GLY A 113 -4.54 -13.96 19.99
C GLY A 113 -3.21 -14.39 19.39
N VAL A 114 -3.00 -15.71 19.26
CA VAL A 114 -1.76 -16.31 18.72
C VAL A 114 -1.62 -16.05 17.22
N SER A 115 -2.74 -16.10 16.49
CA SER A 115 -2.80 -15.81 15.06
C SER A 115 -4.14 -15.22 14.67
N VAL A 116 -4.17 -14.60 13.49
CA VAL A 116 -5.39 -14.21 12.79
C VAL A 116 -5.48 -14.95 11.45
N PRO A 117 -6.67 -15.41 11.05
CA PRO A 117 -6.85 -16.05 9.75
C PRO A 117 -6.88 -15.00 8.64
N LEU A 118 -6.23 -15.29 7.52
CA LEU A 118 -6.34 -14.53 6.28
C LEU A 118 -7.38 -15.23 5.39
N LYS A 119 -8.56 -14.62 5.25
CA LYS A 119 -9.67 -15.21 4.50
C LYS A 119 -9.77 -14.60 3.11
N THR A 120 -10.21 -15.38 2.14
CA THR A 120 -10.59 -14.83 0.84
C THR A 120 -11.91 -14.09 0.99
N PRO A 121 -12.04 -12.85 0.51
CA PRO A 121 -13.32 -12.15 0.54
C PRO A 121 -14.32 -12.96 -0.29
N GLU A 122 -15.51 -13.16 0.26
CA GLU A 122 -16.64 -13.57 -0.57
C GLU A 122 -16.80 -12.50 -1.64
N ALA A 123 -16.94 -12.89 -2.91
CA ALA A 123 -17.12 -11.95 -4.00
C ALA A 123 -18.39 -11.14 -3.71
N ALA A 124 -18.23 -9.95 -3.13
CA ALA A 124 -19.32 -9.02 -2.97
C ALA A 124 -19.85 -8.79 -4.37
N ARG A 125 -21.11 -9.20 -4.59
CA ARG A 125 -21.85 -8.92 -5.81
C ARG A 125 -22.20 -7.44 -5.78
N GLY A 126 -21.17 -6.60 -5.82
CA GLY A 126 -21.27 -5.15 -5.79
C GLY A 126 -21.72 -4.72 -7.16
N THR A 127 -23.03 -4.53 -7.34
CA THR A 127 -23.47 -3.43 -8.17
C THR A 127 -22.78 -2.20 -7.60
N ARG A 128 -21.77 -1.70 -8.30
CA ARG A 128 -21.30 -0.33 -8.08
C ARG A 128 -22.45 0.56 -8.48
N GLU A 129 -23.41 0.72 -7.58
CA GLU A 129 -24.35 1.82 -7.66
C GLU A 129 -23.48 3.04 -7.43
N VAL A 130 -23.05 3.63 -8.54
CA VAL A 130 -22.57 4.99 -8.52
C VAL A 130 -23.80 5.78 -8.11
N ASP A 131 -23.93 6.06 -6.82
CA ASP A 131 -24.84 7.07 -6.30
C ASP A 131 -24.47 8.38 -7.01
N ARG A 132 -25.06 8.59 -8.19
CA ARG A 132 -25.15 9.90 -8.79
C ARG A 132 -26.24 10.58 -8.01
N ASP A 133 -25.85 11.21 -6.92
CA ASP A 133 -26.65 12.24 -6.29
C ASP A 133 -27.00 13.29 -7.37
N PRO A 134 -28.27 13.40 -7.79
CA PRO A 134 -28.68 14.37 -8.81
C PRO A 134 -28.63 15.82 -8.31
N GLN A 135 -28.33 16.05 -7.02
CA GLN A 135 -28.44 17.34 -6.33
C GLN A 135 -27.12 17.80 -5.73
N ASN A 136 -25.98 17.39 -6.30
CA ASN A 136 -24.70 17.99 -5.96
C ASN A 136 -24.67 19.41 -6.56
N ASP A 137 -25.11 20.41 -5.77
CA ASP A 137 -24.77 21.81 -6.00
C ASP A 137 -23.24 21.87 -6.09
N PHE A 138 -22.72 21.87 -7.32
CA PHE A 138 -21.29 21.80 -7.60
C PHE A 138 -20.62 23.07 -7.06
N GLN A 139 -20.28 23.04 -5.78
CA GLN A 139 -19.60 24.13 -5.11
C GLN A 139 -18.18 24.18 -5.66
N ARG A 140 -17.86 25.24 -6.40
CA ARG A 140 -16.53 25.40 -7.01
C ARG A 140 -15.47 25.37 -5.91
N PRO A 141 -14.56 24.38 -5.90
CA PRO A 141 -13.58 24.23 -4.85
C PRO A 141 -12.59 25.40 -4.90
N LYS A 142 -12.58 26.23 -3.84
CA LYS A 142 -11.65 27.36 -3.68
C LYS A 142 -10.35 26.94 -2.99
N ALA A 143 -9.69 25.92 -3.51
CA ALA A 143 -8.48 25.36 -2.91
C ALA A 143 -7.28 25.47 -3.86
N ARG A 144 -6.07 25.53 -3.28
CA ARG A 144 -4.79 25.43 -4.00
C ARG A 144 -3.91 24.38 -3.32
N MET A 145 -3.36 23.46 -4.10
CA MET A 145 -2.40 22.45 -3.64
C MET A 145 -0.99 22.81 -4.15
N LEU A 146 -0.01 22.80 -3.25
CA LEU A 146 1.39 23.12 -3.53
C LEU A 146 2.22 21.85 -3.37
N ILE A 147 2.89 21.42 -4.43
CA ILE A 147 3.75 20.23 -4.41
C ILE A 147 5.21 20.67 -4.46
N PHE A 148 5.97 20.24 -3.45
CA PHE A 148 7.42 20.42 -3.32
C PHE A 148 8.12 19.05 -3.43
N TRP A 149 9.34 19.03 -3.92
CA TRP A 149 10.21 17.86 -4.06
C TRP A 149 11.69 18.24 -3.86
N GLY A 150 12.48 17.35 -3.25
CA GLY A 150 13.88 17.60 -2.89
C GLY A 150 14.08 17.94 -1.40
N CYS A 151 15.34 18.04 -0.96
CA CYS A 151 15.73 18.21 0.46
C CYS A 151 16.54 19.50 0.74
N GLY A 152 16.51 20.49 -0.16
CA GLY A 152 17.27 21.74 0.01
C GLY A 152 16.55 22.80 0.84
N ASP A 153 17.32 23.70 1.46
CA ASP A 153 16.82 24.84 2.24
C ASP A 153 16.02 25.86 1.41
N HIS A 154 16.26 25.88 0.10
CA HIS A 154 15.55 26.71 -0.86
C HIS A 154 14.85 25.88 -1.92
N VAL A 155 13.68 26.37 -2.33
CA VAL A 155 12.88 25.79 -3.39
C VAL A 155 13.65 25.93 -4.71
N GLY A 156 13.95 24.79 -5.34
CA GLY A 156 14.64 24.77 -6.63
C GLY A 156 13.80 25.39 -7.76
N PRO A 157 14.42 25.74 -8.90
CA PRO A 157 13.70 26.29 -10.04
C PRO A 157 12.56 25.36 -10.49
N GLY A 158 11.39 25.93 -10.78
CA GLY A 158 10.19 25.19 -11.22
C GLY A 158 9.34 24.58 -10.09
N GLN A 159 9.60 24.91 -8.83
CA GLN A 159 8.82 24.50 -7.67
C GLN A 159 8.27 25.72 -6.90
N PRO A 160 7.15 25.58 -6.17
CA PRO A 160 6.24 24.43 -6.13
C PRO A 160 5.41 24.30 -7.40
N VAL A 161 4.94 23.09 -7.69
CA VAL A 161 3.84 22.91 -8.65
C VAL A 161 2.54 23.31 -7.95
N VAL A 162 1.88 24.33 -8.49
CA VAL A 162 0.62 24.86 -7.94
C VAL A 162 -0.56 24.30 -8.73
N ILE A 163 -1.40 23.53 -8.04
CA ILE A 163 -2.65 22.99 -8.56
C ILE A 163 -3.78 23.87 -8.01
N ASP A 164 -4.40 24.67 -8.87
CA ASP A 164 -5.52 25.55 -8.52
C ASP A 164 -6.85 24.87 -8.89
N PHE A 165 -7.56 24.39 -7.87
CA PHE A 165 -8.82 23.69 -8.07
C PHE A 165 -9.94 24.58 -8.61
N SER A 166 -9.84 25.91 -8.43
CA SER A 166 -10.78 26.88 -8.98
C SER A 166 -10.66 26.99 -10.51
N LYS A 167 -9.43 26.81 -11.03
CA LYS A 167 -9.10 26.80 -12.45
C LYS A 167 -9.47 25.46 -13.09
N ILE A 168 -9.20 24.34 -12.41
CA ILE A 168 -9.60 23.00 -12.86
C ILE A 168 -11.12 22.91 -12.98
N ALA A 169 -11.86 23.40 -11.98
CA ALA A 169 -13.32 23.46 -12.03
C ALA A 169 -13.86 24.36 -13.16
N ALA A 170 -13.05 25.27 -13.69
CA ALA A 170 -13.35 26.09 -14.85
C ALA A 170 -12.87 25.49 -16.18
N GLY A 171 -12.43 24.22 -16.19
CA GLY A 171 -11.90 23.53 -17.37
C GLY A 171 -10.47 23.89 -17.75
N GLN A 172 -9.79 24.71 -16.95
CA GLN A 172 -8.40 25.11 -17.17
C GLN A 172 -7.47 24.17 -16.41
N VAL A 173 -7.14 23.04 -17.05
CA VAL A 173 -6.13 22.12 -16.54
C VAL A 173 -4.74 22.67 -16.89
N PRO A 174 -3.83 22.85 -15.92
CA PRO A 174 -2.46 23.23 -16.20
C PRO A 174 -1.78 22.24 -17.17
N PRO A 175 -1.01 22.70 -18.17
CA PRO A 175 -0.09 21.82 -18.88
C PRO A 175 0.85 21.15 -17.87
N ASP A 176 1.18 19.88 -18.10
CA ASP A 176 1.97 19.00 -17.21
C ASP A 176 1.30 18.45 -15.94
N LEU A 177 0.02 18.71 -15.67
CA LEU A 177 -0.67 18.05 -14.55
C LEU A 177 -0.76 16.52 -14.74
N PHE A 178 -0.94 16.07 -15.98
CA PHE A 178 -1.17 14.66 -16.31
C PHE A 178 0.05 13.94 -16.88
N SER A 179 1.20 14.61 -17.03
CA SER A 179 2.38 14.04 -17.72
C SER A 179 3.31 13.22 -16.82
N ARG A 180 2.97 13.01 -15.54
CA ARG A 180 3.73 12.13 -14.66
C ARG A 180 2.98 10.80 -14.54
N SER A 181 3.41 9.80 -15.31
CA SER A 181 3.08 8.42 -15.00
C SER A 181 3.67 8.12 -13.62
N VAL A 182 2.84 8.20 -12.59
CA VAL A 182 3.25 7.77 -11.26
C VAL A 182 3.29 6.25 -11.30
N PRO A 183 4.45 5.61 -11.11
CA PRO A 183 4.47 4.17 -10.92
C PRO A 183 3.68 3.89 -9.65
N LEU A 184 2.45 3.39 -9.83
CA LEU A 184 1.67 2.88 -8.72
C LEU A 184 2.33 1.57 -8.29
N ASP A 185 2.56 1.45 -6.99
CA ASP A 185 2.97 0.19 -6.42
C ASP A 185 1.89 -0.87 -6.74
N ARG A 186 2.32 -2.02 -7.26
CA ARG A 186 1.40 -3.09 -7.64
C ARG A 186 1.05 -3.91 -6.41
N THR A 187 0.08 -3.41 -5.67
CA THR A 187 -0.37 -4.03 -4.43
C THR A 187 -0.92 -5.44 -4.65
N VAL A 188 -0.78 -6.26 -3.62
CA VAL A 188 -1.44 -7.56 -3.50
C VAL A 188 -2.96 -7.32 -3.44
N SER A 189 -3.71 -7.97 -4.32
CA SER A 189 -5.15 -7.85 -4.40
C SER A 189 -5.78 -9.14 -4.92
N PRO A 190 -7.10 -9.34 -4.76
CA PRO A 190 -7.81 -10.45 -5.40
C PRO A 190 -7.65 -10.46 -6.92
N ALA A 191 -7.53 -9.29 -7.56
CA ALA A 191 -7.39 -9.17 -9.00
C ALA A 191 -5.98 -9.52 -9.51
N THR A 192 -4.96 -9.42 -8.64
CA THR A 192 -3.55 -9.63 -9.00
C THR A 192 -3.00 -10.97 -8.50
N SER A 193 -3.87 -11.84 -7.97
CA SER A 193 -3.51 -13.10 -7.32
C SER A 193 -4.43 -14.24 -7.75
N ARG A 194 -3.89 -15.46 -7.89
CA ARG A 194 -4.68 -16.67 -8.18
C ARG A 194 -5.36 -17.22 -6.92
N THR A 195 -4.72 -17.04 -5.77
CA THR A 195 -5.31 -17.19 -4.44
C THR A 195 -4.98 -15.99 -3.61
N TYR A 196 -5.92 -15.56 -2.76
CA TYR A 196 -5.79 -14.33 -1.98
C TYR A 196 -6.41 -14.50 -0.59
N GLY A 197 -5.76 -13.97 0.44
CA GLY A 197 -6.28 -13.88 1.79
C GLY A 197 -6.05 -12.49 2.36
N HIS A 198 -6.99 -11.99 3.17
CA HIS A 198 -6.88 -10.70 3.84
C HIS A 198 -7.34 -10.74 5.29
N TRP A 199 -6.85 -9.76 6.05
CA TRP A 199 -7.31 -9.40 7.38
C TRP A 199 -7.21 -7.87 7.56
N PRO A 200 -8.12 -7.17 8.26
CA PRO A 200 -9.33 -7.68 8.92
C PRO A 200 -10.31 -8.35 7.96
N ASN A 201 -11.10 -9.30 8.46
CA ASN A 201 -12.13 -9.99 7.69
C ASN A 201 -13.47 -9.98 8.47
N ASP A 202 -14.38 -10.87 8.10
CA ASP A 202 -15.72 -11.01 8.67
C ASP A 202 -15.74 -11.55 10.11
N ASP A 203 -14.58 -11.84 10.73
CA ASP A 203 -14.48 -12.29 12.13
C ASP A 203 -14.64 -11.19 13.18
N GLY A 204 -14.76 -9.93 12.73
CA GLY A 204 -14.96 -8.77 13.60
C GLY A 204 -13.72 -8.35 14.40
N LYS A 205 -12.54 -8.93 14.13
CA LYS A 205 -11.29 -8.56 14.79
C LYS A 205 -10.56 -7.51 13.96
N SER A 206 -10.11 -6.44 14.61
CA SER A 206 -9.26 -5.40 14.05
C SER A 206 -8.36 -4.79 15.12
N VAL A 207 -7.34 -4.03 14.70
CA VAL A 207 -6.54 -3.14 15.56
C VAL A 207 -7.00 -1.72 15.39
#